data_AF-A0A7T1MP26-F1
#
_entry.id   AF-A0A7T1MP26-F1
#
_cell.length_a   1.000
_cell.length_b   1.000
_cell.length_c   1.000
_cell.angle_alpha   90.00
_cell.angle_beta   90.00
_cell.angle_gamma   90.00
#
_symmetry.space_group_name_H-M   'P 1'
#
loop_
_entity.id
_entity.type
_entity.pdbx_description
1 polymer ?
#
loop_
_entity_poly.entity_id
_entity_poly.type
_entity_poly.pdbx_seq_one_letter_code
_entity_poly.pdbx_strand_id
1 'polypeptide(L)' 'MGIAIELSDQQAQALSETARRLHVSEADLASAAVRDLVARQSVDFQAAADRVVNKNQELYRRLA' A
#
# COMPACT_ATOMS: atom_id res chain seq x y z
N MET A 1 -13.87 12.22 2.81
CA MET A 1 -14.81 11.12 2.52
C MET A 1 -14.57 10.04 3.55
N GLY A 2 -15.63 9.47 4.15
CA GLY A 2 -15.54 8.36 5.10
C GLY A 2 -16.30 7.16 4.54
N ILE A 3 -15.82 5.96 4.84
CA ILE A 3 -16.50 4.70 4.52
C ILE A 3 -16.70 3.93 5.83
N ALA A 4 -17.87 3.29 5.96
CA ALA A 4 -18.11 2.36 7.05
C ALA A 4 -17.56 0.99 6.64
N ILE A 5 -16.81 0.35 7.54
CA ILE A 5 -16.24 -0.98 7.33
C ILE A 5 -16.74 -1.86 8.47
N GLU A 6 -17.43 -2.93 8.14
CA GLU A 6 -17.79 -3.95 9.12
C GLU A 6 -16.59 -4.86 9.37
N LEU A 7 -16.26 -5.04 10.65
CA LEU A 7 -15.18 -5.89 11.12
C LEU A 7 -15.77 -7.01 11.95
N SER A 8 -15.17 -8.20 11.88
CA SER A 8 -15.46 -9.22 12.89
C SER A 8 -14.96 -8.77 14.26
N ASP A 9 -15.51 -9.33 15.34
CA ASP A 9 -15.09 -9.02 16.70
C ASP A 9 -13.57 -9.18 16.90
N GLN A 10 -13.00 -10.24 16.30
CA GLN A 10 -11.56 -10.50 16.34
C GLN A 10 -10.76 -9.41 15.64
N GLN A 11 -11.23 -8.93 14.47
CA GLN A 11 -10.56 -7.86 13.72
C GLN A 11 -10.65 -6.52 14.45
N ALA A 12 -11.81 -6.20 15.03
CA ALA A 12 -12.01 -5.00 15.83
C ALA A 12 -11.09 -4.99 17.05
N GLN A 13 -10.97 -6.12 17.75
CA GLN A 13 -10.07 -6.25 18.88
C GLN A 13 -8.59 -6.08 18.49
N ALA A 14 -8.15 -6.73 17.41
CA ALA A 14 -6.79 -6.58 16.90
C ALA A 14 -6.46 -5.13 16.49
N LEU A 15 -7.42 -4.43 15.88
CA LEU A 15 -7.28 -3.01 15.53
C LEU A 15 -7.13 -2.16 16.80
N SER A 16 -7.98 -2.36 17.81
CA SER A 16 -7.93 -1.63 19.07
C SER A 16 -6.61 -1.83 19.82
N GLU A 17 -6.15 -3.07 19.94
CA GLU A 17 -4.88 -3.40 20.58
C GLU A 17 -3.69 -2.76 19.86
N THR A 18 -3.71 -2.77 18.53
CA THR A 18 -2.65 -2.18 17.71
C THR A 18 -2.66 -0.66 17.81
N ALA A 19 -3.83 -0.03 17.74
CA ALA A 19 -3.99 1.42 17.89
C ALA A 19 -3.50 1.90 19.25
N ARG A 20 -3.87 1.18 20.33
CA ARG A 20 -3.40 1.45 21.70
C ARG A 20 -1.88 1.36 21.81
N ARG A 21 -1.27 0.28 21.27
CA ARG A 21 0.18 0.08 21.29
C ARG A 21 0.93 1.20 20.55
N LEU A 22 0.34 1.75 19.50
CA LEU A 22 0.92 2.81 18.69
C LEU A 22 0.53 4.22 19.16
N HIS A 23 -0.28 4.34 20.21
CA HIS A 23 -0.81 5.62 20.71
C HIS A 23 -1.51 6.47 19.65
N VAL A 24 -2.26 5.83 18.76
CA VAL A 24 -3.06 6.49 17.70
C VAL A 24 -4.52 6.08 17.82
N SER A 25 -5.41 6.82 17.14
CA SER A 25 -6.80 6.40 17.03
C SER A 25 -6.96 5.20 16.08
N GLU A 26 -7.99 4.38 16.30
CA GLU A 26 -8.34 3.27 15.41
C GLU A 26 -8.64 3.76 13.98
N ALA A 27 -9.28 4.94 13.87
CA ALA A 27 -9.59 5.57 12.60
C ALA A 27 -8.33 6.02 11.84
N ASP A 28 -7.36 6.60 12.53
CA ASP A 28 -6.08 7.02 11.92
C ASP A 28 -5.27 5.81 11.46
N LEU A 29 -5.21 4.76 12.30
CA LEU A 29 -4.54 3.52 11.95
C LEU A 29 -5.19 2.85 10.72
N ALA A 30 -6.52 2.75 10.70
CA ALA A 30 -7.25 2.20 9.56
C ALA A 30 -7.04 3.04 8.29
N SER A 31 -7.09 4.38 8.40
CA SER A 31 -6.84 5.26 7.26
C SER A 31 -5.40 5.13 6.73
N ALA A 32 -4.42 5.04 7.63
CA ALA A 32 -3.02 4.82 7.25
C ALA A 32 -2.82 3.47 6.53
N ALA A 33 -3.43 2.40 7.04
CA ALA A 33 -3.39 1.08 6.41
C ALA A 33 -4.00 1.07 5.01
N VAL A 34 -5.16 1.73 4.82
CA VAL A 34 -5.79 1.87 3.50
C VAL A 34 -4.91 2.67 2.54
N ARG A 35 -4.33 3.79 2.99
CA ARG A 35 -3.42 4.60 2.15
C ARG A 35 -2.20 3.81 1.73
N ASP A 36 -1.58 3.08 2.66
CA ASP A 36 -0.41 2.24 2.39
C ASP A 36 -0.76 1.12 1.40
N LEU A 37 -1.89 0.42 1.59
CA LEU A 37 -2.37 -0.61 0.68
C LEU A 37 -2.54 -0.10 -0.75
N VAL A 38 -3.16 1.08 -0.92
CA VAL A 38 -3.39 1.68 -2.24
C VAL A 38 -2.10 2.23 -2.83
N ALA A 39 -1.20 2.79 -2.02
CA ALA A 39 0.08 3.31 -2.47
C ALA A 39 1.02 2.21 -2.98
N ARG A 40 1.04 1.02 -2.35
CA ARG A 40 1.93 -0.08 -2.73
C ARG A 40 1.77 -0.54 -4.18
N GLN A 41 0.55 -0.56 -4.72
CA GLN A 41 0.32 -0.90 -6.13
C GLN A 41 1.01 0.07 -7.09
N SER A 42 1.14 1.34 -6.73
CA SER A 42 1.85 2.32 -7.56
C SER A 42 3.36 2.09 -7.60
N VAL A 43 3.94 1.63 -6.48
CA VAL A 43 5.39 1.39 -6.36
C VAL A 43 5.81 0.14 -7.12
N ASP A 44 5.06 -0.96 -6.97
CA ASP A 44 5.33 -2.21 -7.70
C ASP A 44 5.13 -2.05 -9.21
N PHE A 45 4.09 -1.29 -9.61
CA PHE A 45 3.89 -0.93 -11.01
C PHE A 45 5.05 -0.10 -11.56
N GLN A 46 5.49 0.93 -10.84
CA GLN A 46 6.59 1.78 -11.28
C GLN A 46 7.88 0.99 -11.43
N ALA A 47 8.20 0.11 -10.47
CA ALA A 47 9.37 -0.75 -10.55
C ALA A 47 9.31 -1.72 -11.76
N ALA A 48 8.14 -2.27 -12.06
CA ALA A 48 7.95 -3.11 -13.24
C ALA A 48 8.08 -2.31 -14.55
N ALA A 49 7.49 -1.11 -14.60
CA ALA A 49 7.56 -0.21 -15.75
C ALA A 49 9.01 0.22 -16.04
N ASP A 50 9.76 0.64 -15.01
CA ASP A 50 11.16 1.03 -15.13
C ASP A 50 12.01 -0.13 -15.65
N ARG A 51 11.73 -1.37 -15.20
CA ARG A 51 12.42 -2.57 -15.68
C ARG A 51 12.18 -2.80 -17.18
N VAL A 52 10.96 -2.60 -17.67
CA VAL A 52 10.61 -2.74 -19.10
C VAL A 52 11.28 -1.65 -19.93
N VAL A 53 11.20 -0.38 -19.50
CA VAL A 53 11.82 0.75 -20.20
C VAL A 53 13.32 0.58 -20.30
N ASN A 54 14.00 0.23 -19.19
CA ASN A 54 15.44 0.03 -19.17
C ASN A 54 15.87 -1.13 -20.07
N LYS A 55 15.13 -2.25 -20.05
CA LYS A 55 15.41 -3.40 -20.91
C LYS A 55 15.22 -3.07 -22.39
N ASN A 56 14.21 -2.27 -22.73
CA ASN A 56 13.99 -1.80 -24.10
C ASN A 56 15.09 -0.83 -24.54
N GLN A 57 15.51 0.11 -23.70
CA GLN A 57 16.64 1.01 -24.00
C GLN A 57 17.94 0.23 -24.24
N GLU A 58 18.17 -0.84 -23.49
CA GLU A 58 19.34 -1.69 -23.67
C GLU A 58 19.27 -2.50 -24.97
N LEU A 59 18.09 -2.98 -25.35
CA LEU A 59 17.87 -3.61 -26.65
C LEU A 59 18.12 -2.62 -27.80
N TYR A 60 17.56 -1.41 -27.73
CA TYR A 60 17.81 -0.38 -28.74
C TYR A 60 19.28 0.00 -28.85
N ARG A 61 20.03 0.05 -27.73
CA ARG A 61 21.49 0.28 -27.74
C ARG A 61 22.30 -0.82 -28.42
N ARG A 62 21.81 -2.06 -28.47
CA ARG A 62 22.50 -3.20 -29.10
C ARG A 62 22.16 -3.36 -30.59
N LEU A 63 21.12 -2.68 -31.05
CA LEU A 63 20.61 -2.71 -32.42
C LEU A 63 21.11 -1.53 -33.27
N ALA A 64 21.83 -0.58 -32.68
CA ALA A 64 22.50 0.54 -33.34
C ALA A 64 24.01 0.32 -33.37
#